data_AF-A0A1C1YUY4-F1
#
_entry.id   AF-A0A1C1YUY4-F1
#
_cell.length_a   1.000
_cell.length_b   1.000
_cell.length_c   1.000
_cell.angle_alpha   90.00
_cell.angle_beta   90.00
_cell.angle_gamma   90.00
#
_symmetry.space_group_name_H-M   'P 1'
#
loop_
_entity.id
_entity.type
_entity.pdbx_description
1 polymer ?
#
loop_
_entity_poly.entity_id
_entity_poly.type
_entity_poly.pdbx_seq_one_letter_code
_entity_poly.pdbx_strand_id
1 'polypeptide(L)'
;MTERCARGAKTFGLLTGLAAGLLLVAPAAAQTDMLNEDIALCQSAPENRIGGAAIGECLEAVSDTLDARIEAEIGELSDLWCTDRDQRSMRETQTAWSRMRDEECGLVARSPDNTPSYVNGAACRVLLARQRLTALRFVSTYANPLCPDYRLDDAASRRGVPAPGETVAIDDSRFSWRLAGTAAEPVLEALDSERGTTLSRPLDCTFCDGEDDNCSADGIFVMQEEEASDRPLLFAVCHAGAHSQRLTLFDPKLSGLDPVLEVTGAYYLEWEVANGLRVTPDGDPQKARSWPSYLTGE
;
A
#
# COMPACT_ATOMS: atom_id res chain seq x y z
N MET A 1 65.29 18.84 19.39
CA MET A 1 66.16 19.95 18.96
C MET A 1 66.16 19.96 17.45
N THR A 2 65.82 20.99 16.69
CA THR A 2 65.34 22.36 16.94
C THR A 2 64.99 22.88 15.54
N GLU A 3 63.90 23.63 15.42
CA GLU A 3 63.36 24.20 14.19
C GLU A 3 64.28 25.21 13.50
N ARG A 4 64.03 25.46 12.20
CA ARG A 4 63.84 26.78 11.52
C ARG A 4 63.48 26.53 10.04
N CYS A 5 62.26 26.87 9.58
CA CYS A 5 61.84 28.16 8.97
C CYS A 5 62.58 28.49 7.63
N ALA A 6 61.97 28.85 6.50
CA ALA A 6 60.63 29.40 6.23
C ALA A 6 60.28 29.47 4.71
N ARG A 7 58.97 29.66 4.44
CA ARG A 7 58.29 30.40 3.34
C ARG A 7 58.19 29.80 1.92
N GLY A 8 56.94 29.46 1.58
CA GLY A 8 56.39 29.54 0.22
C GLY A 8 54.88 29.78 0.32
N ALA A 9 54.45 31.03 0.14
CA ALA A 9 53.06 31.45 0.18
C ALA A 9 52.30 30.96 -1.07
N LYS A 10 51.14 30.34 -0.88
CA LYS A 10 50.03 30.38 -1.84
C LYS A 10 48.72 30.54 -1.10
N THR A 11 48.20 31.75 -1.18
CA THR A 11 46.83 32.16 -0.92
C THR A 11 45.87 31.35 -1.79
N PHE A 12 45.03 30.52 -1.17
CA PHE A 12 43.74 30.14 -1.71
C PHE A 12 42.73 30.37 -0.59
N GLY A 13 41.90 31.39 -0.78
CA GLY A 13 40.79 31.67 0.11
C GLY A 13 39.77 30.55 0.01
N LEU A 14 39.50 29.89 1.14
CA LEU A 14 38.23 29.22 1.39
C LEU A 14 37.69 29.80 2.70
N LEU A 15 37.00 30.93 2.56
CA LEU A 15 36.06 31.41 3.57
C LEU A 15 34.69 30.79 3.26
N THR A 16 33.92 30.57 4.32
CA THR A 16 32.49 30.19 4.35
C THR A 16 32.12 28.72 4.10
N GLY A 17 32.57 27.84 5.01
CA GLY A 17 31.78 26.68 5.42
C GLY A 17 30.91 27.05 6.62
N LEU A 18 29.73 27.63 6.37
CA LEU A 18 28.73 27.98 7.40
C LEU A 18 27.38 28.18 6.71
N ALA A 19 26.62 27.09 6.55
CA ALA A 19 25.15 27.05 6.44
C ALA A 19 24.69 25.72 5.81
N ALA A 20 24.69 24.63 6.57
CA ALA A 20 23.95 23.42 6.20
C ALA A 20 23.54 22.61 7.44
N GLY A 21 23.12 23.31 8.51
CA GLY A 21 22.78 22.68 9.79
C GLY A 21 21.52 23.22 10.48
N LEU A 22 20.77 24.11 9.83
CA LEU A 22 19.52 24.65 10.36
C LEU A 22 18.44 24.41 9.33
N LEU A 23 17.64 23.36 9.46
CA LEU A 23 16.30 23.29 8.83
C LEU A 23 15.38 22.17 9.36
N LEU A 24 15.72 21.47 10.45
CA LEU A 24 14.83 20.42 11.01
C LEU A 24 14.16 20.78 12.35
N VAL A 25 14.31 22.00 12.86
CA VAL A 25 13.71 22.42 14.15
C VAL A 25 12.40 23.22 13.98
N ALA A 26 12.04 23.60 12.75
CA ALA A 26 10.87 24.44 12.47
C ALA A 26 9.50 23.87 12.90
N PRO A 27 9.20 22.55 12.81
CA PRO A 27 7.83 22.09 13.05
C PRO A 27 7.44 22.12 14.54
N ALA A 28 8.38 21.95 15.46
CA ALA A 28 8.07 21.95 16.90
C ALA A 28 7.77 23.35 17.44
N ALA A 29 8.47 24.38 16.94
CA ALA A 29 8.26 25.77 17.34
C ALA A 29 6.89 26.28 16.88
N ALA A 30 6.52 26.04 15.61
CA ALA A 30 5.24 26.48 15.07
C ALA A 30 4.03 25.86 15.81
N GLN A 31 4.12 24.59 16.22
CA GLN A 31 3.05 23.94 16.99
C GLN A 31 2.89 24.51 18.40
N THR A 32 4.02 24.91 19.00
CA THR A 32 4.02 25.55 20.32
C THR A 32 3.41 26.96 20.24
N ASP A 33 3.70 27.69 19.17
CA ASP A 33 3.11 29.03 18.93
C ASP A 33 1.58 28.94 18.77
N MET A 34 1.07 27.99 17.99
CA MET A 34 -0.38 27.78 17.85
C MET A 34 -1.05 27.39 19.17
N LEU A 35 -0.42 26.56 20.00
CA LEU A 35 -0.93 26.25 21.33
C LEU A 35 -0.98 27.49 22.23
N ASN A 36 0.05 28.33 22.19
CA ASN A 36 0.08 29.58 22.95
C ASN A 36 -1.04 30.53 22.52
N GLU A 37 -1.36 30.58 21.22
CA GLU A 37 -2.50 31.33 20.69
C GLU A 37 -3.83 30.77 21.23
N ASP A 38 -4.04 29.45 21.24
CA ASP A 38 -5.24 28.83 21.80
C ASP A 38 -5.39 29.15 23.29
N ILE A 39 -4.30 29.05 24.06
CA ILE A 39 -4.27 29.38 25.49
C ILE A 39 -4.63 30.87 25.69
N ALA A 40 -4.04 31.77 24.90
CA ALA A 40 -4.32 33.20 24.99
C ALA A 40 -5.78 33.53 24.65
N LEU A 41 -6.33 32.86 23.62
CA LEU A 41 -7.75 32.97 23.25
C LEU A 41 -8.65 32.51 24.40
N CYS A 42 -8.40 31.33 24.97
CA CYS A 42 -9.16 30.81 26.10
C CYS A 42 -9.08 31.72 27.33
N GLN A 43 -7.91 32.28 27.64
CA GLN A 43 -7.72 33.23 28.75
C GLN A 43 -8.43 34.57 28.55
N SER A 44 -8.60 34.99 27.29
CA SER A 44 -9.21 36.28 26.96
C SER A 44 -10.74 36.28 27.16
N ALA A 45 -11.39 35.11 27.10
CA ALA A 45 -12.83 34.94 27.21
C ALA A 45 -13.35 35.24 28.63
N PRO A 46 -14.34 36.15 28.82
CA PRO A 46 -14.85 36.54 30.14
C PRO A 46 -15.29 35.38 31.04
N GLU A 47 -15.92 34.37 30.46
CA GLU A 47 -16.39 33.14 31.11
C GLU A 47 -15.25 32.32 31.72
N ASN A 48 -14.06 32.36 31.12
CA ASN A 48 -12.90 31.56 31.55
C ASN A 48 -12.01 32.29 32.56
N ARG A 49 -12.30 33.56 32.87
CA ARG A 49 -11.55 34.36 33.85
C ARG A 49 -11.88 33.97 35.30
N ILE A 50 -12.97 33.26 35.51
CA ILE A 50 -13.48 32.89 36.83
C ILE A 50 -13.19 31.40 37.06
N GLY A 51 -12.08 31.11 37.75
CA GLY A 51 -11.65 29.75 38.07
C GLY A 51 -10.70 29.17 37.01
N GLY A 52 -9.50 28.76 37.44
CA GLY A 52 -8.46 28.29 36.52
C GLY A 52 -8.83 27.05 35.70
N ALA A 53 -9.86 26.29 36.11
CA ALA A 53 -10.35 25.12 35.40
C ALA A 53 -11.10 25.46 34.10
N ALA A 54 -11.75 26.62 34.02
CA ALA A 54 -12.50 27.01 32.81
C ALA A 54 -11.60 27.18 31.57
N ILE A 55 -10.32 27.51 31.76
CA ILE A 55 -9.32 27.48 30.69
C ILE A 55 -9.14 26.05 30.16
N GLY A 56 -9.11 25.05 31.05
CA GLY A 56 -9.00 23.64 30.66
C GLY A 56 -10.23 23.17 29.88
N GLU A 57 -11.44 23.54 30.32
CA GLU A 57 -12.68 23.22 29.61
C GLU A 57 -12.70 23.83 28.20
N CYS A 58 -12.23 25.08 28.06
CA CYS A 58 -12.06 25.71 26.75
C CYS A 58 -11.07 24.95 25.85
N LEU A 59 -9.94 24.51 26.40
CA LEU A 59 -8.95 23.72 25.65
C LEU A 59 -9.46 22.32 25.30
N GLU A 60 -10.30 21.70 26.13
CA GLU A 60 -10.98 20.44 25.80
C GLU A 60 -11.92 20.64 24.60
N ALA A 61 -12.71 21.72 24.56
CA ALA A 61 -13.55 22.04 23.40
C ALA A 61 -12.73 22.30 22.11
N VAL A 62 -11.54 22.92 22.24
CA VAL A 62 -10.59 23.05 21.13
C VAL A 62 -10.09 21.68 20.68
N SER A 63 -9.74 20.80 21.62
CA SER A 63 -9.32 19.42 21.32
C SER A 63 -10.42 18.65 20.59
N ASP A 64 -11.67 18.72 21.03
CA ASP A 64 -12.80 18.03 20.39
C ASP A 64 -13.01 18.49 18.95
N THR A 65 -12.83 19.79 18.70
CA THR A 65 -12.89 20.36 17.34
C THR A 65 -11.77 19.82 16.46
N LEU A 66 -10.55 19.73 17.01
CA LEU A 66 -9.41 19.16 16.30
C LEU A 66 -9.59 17.66 16.04
N ASP A 67 -10.23 16.92 16.96
CA ASP A 67 -10.50 15.49 16.83
C ASP A 67 -11.49 15.21 15.71
N ALA A 68 -12.59 15.96 15.65
CA ALA A 68 -13.53 15.86 14.53
C ALA A 68 -12.84 16.09 13.17
N ARG A 69 -11.88 17.01 13.13
CA ARG A 69 -11.09 17.27 11.92
C ARG A 69 -10.09 16.14 11.61
N ILE A 70 -9.43 15.57 12.62
CA ILE A 70 -8.54 14.42 12.45
C ILE A 70 -9.30 13.23 11.87
N GLU A 71 -10.49 12.93 12.40
CA GLU A 71 -11.31 11.81 11.93
C GLU A 71 -11.79 12.04 10.49
N ALA A 72 -12.17 13.26 10.11
CA ALA A 72 -12.50 13.60 8.74
C ALA A 72 -11.31 13.37 7.78
N GLU A 73 -10.12 13.87 8.13
CA GLU A 73 -8.91 13.71 7.31
C GLU A 73 -8.47 12.24 7.22
N ILE A 74 -8.66 11.44 8.28
CA ILE A 74 -8.42 9.98 8.24
C ILE A 74 -9.41 9.28 7.30
N GLY A 75 -10.68 9.69 7.29
CA GLY A 75 -11.68 9.17 6.36
C GLY A 75 -11.25 9.43 4.91
N GLU A 76 -10.98 10.69 4.57
CA GLU A 76 -10.53 11.09 3.23
C GLU A 76 -9.24 10.38 2.82
N LEU A 77 -8.26 10.30 3.72
CA LEU A 77 -7.00 9.59 3.47
C LEU A 77 -7.20 8.09 3.31
N SER A 78 -8.13 7.48 4.03
CA SER A 78 -8.42 6.05 3.90
C SER A 78 -8.95 5.75 2.50
N ASP A 79 -9.83 6.60 1.98
CA ASP A 79 -10.43 6.44 0.66
C ASP A 79 -9.42 6.60 -0.49
N LEU A 80 -8.26 7.22 -0.25
CA LEU A 80 -7.16 7.27 -1.23
C LEU A 80 -6.47 5.91 -1.44
N TRP A 81 -6.52 5.01 -0.47
CA TRP A 81 -5.80 3.73 -0.56
C TRP A 81 -6.65 2.67 -1.26
N CYS A 82 -6.04 2.00 -2.24
CA CYS A 82 -6.74 1.02 -3.09
C CYS A 82 -6.81 -0.41 -2.53
N THR A 83 -6.19 -0.67 -1.37
CA THR A 83 -6.20 -2.00 -0.74
C THR A 83 -6.86 -1.95 0.63
N ASP A 84 -7.66 -2.97 0.96
CA ASP A 84 -8.29 -3.12 2.28
C ASP A 84 -7.24 -3.14 3.41
N ARG A 85 -6.05 -3.68 3.12
CA ARG A 85 -4.91 -3.73 4.04
C ARG A 85 -4.43 -2.33 4.40
N ASP A 86 -4.19 -1.47 3.42
CA ASP A 86 -3.67 -0.13 3.65
C ASP A 86 -4.72 0.75 4.33
N GLN A 87 -5.98 0.64 3.90
CA GLN A 87 -7.11 1.29 4.57
C GLN A 87 -7.23 0.86 6.04
N ARG A 88 -7.09 -0.44 6.32
CA ARG A 88 -7.10 -0.97 7.70
C ARG A 88 -5.91 -0.45 8.50
N SER A 89 -4.72 -0.43 7.91
CA SER A 89 -3.49 0.08 8.54
C SER A 89 -3.63 1.55 8.95
N MET A 90 -4.27 2.39 8.11
CA MET A 90 -4.57 3.79 8.45
C MET A 90 -5.50 3.90 9.68
N ARG A 91 -6.58 3.11 9.71
CA ARG A 91 -7.54 3.07 10.82
C ARG A 91 -6.91 2.55 12.13
N GLU A 92 -6.10 1.50 12.04
CA GLU A 92 -5.38 0.93 13.19
C GLU A 92 -4.34 1.91 13.75
N THR A 93 -3.60 2.59 12.87
CA THR A 93 -2.64 3.64 13.26
C THR A 93 -3.34 4.79 13.98
N GLN A 94 -4.52 5.21 13.51
CA GLN A 94 -5.32 6.24 14.17
C GLN A 94 -5.82 5.81 15.55
N THR A 95 -6.27 4.56 15.68
CA THR A 95 -6.69 3.98 16.97
C THR A 95 -5.52 3.93 17.96
N ALA A 96 -4.36 3.49 17.50
CA ALA A 96 -3.15 3.43 18.33
C ALA A 96 -2.67 4.83 18.77
N TRP A 97 -2.72 5.81 17.87
CA TRP A 97 -2.37 7.20 18.16
C TRP A 97 -3.30 7.80 19.23
N SER A 98 -4.61 7.59 19.10
CA SER A 98 -5.61 8.12 20.04
C SER A 98 -5.37 7.59 21.46
N ARG A 99 -5.11 6.27 21.59
CA ARG A 99 -4.76 5.64 22.86
C ARG A 99 -3.50 6.24 23.48
N MET A 100 -2.44 6.37 22.70
CA MET A 100 -1.17 6.94 23.16
C MET A 100 -1.35 8.38 23.68
N ARG A 101 -2.11 9.21 22.96
CA ARG A 101 -2.44 10.57 23.40
C ARG A 101 -3.21 10.59 24.72
N ASP A 102 -4.22 9.73 24.86
CA ASP A 102 -5.03 9.66 26.09
C ASP A 102 -4.20 9.25 27.31
N GLU A 103 -3.29 8.30 27.13
CA GLU A 103 -2.38 7.84 28.18
C GLU A 103 -1.38 8.95 28.58
N GLU A 104 -0.74 9.58 27.60
CA GLU A 104 0.27 10.64 27.82
C GLU A 104 -0.34 11.88 28.46
N CYS A 105 -1.38 12.46 27.85
CA CYS A 105 -2.01 13.67 28.38
C CYS A 105 -2.81 13.37 29.66
N GLY A 106 -3.33 12.15 29.81
CA GLY A 106 -3.96 11.71 31.06
C GLY A 106 -2.97 11.61 32.22
N LEU A 107 -1.71 11.25 31.97
CA LEU A 107 -0.66 11.29 32.99
C LEU A 107 -0.38 12.73 33.46
N VAL A 108 -0.31 13.68 32.52
CA VAL A 108 -0.17 15.11 32.83
C VAL A 108 -1.35 15.61 33.67
N ALA A 109 -2.58 15.29 33.25
CA ALA A 109 -3.80 15.70 33.94
C ALA A 109 -3.92 15.18 35.38
N ARG A 110 -3.42 13.96 35.64
CA ARG A 110 -3.46 13.31 36.97
C ARG A 110 -2.23 13.60 37.83
N SER A 111 -1.31 14.42 37.35
CA SER A 111 -0.15 14.85 38.16
C SER A 111 -0.61 15.65 39.40
N PRO A 112 0.19 15.72 40.47
CA PRO A 112 -0.13 16.55 41.63
C PRO A 112 -0.32 18.03 41.23
N ASP A 113 -1.28 18.71 41.86
CA ASP A 113 -1.85 20.04 41.54
C ASP A 113 -3.11 20.01 40.65
N ASN A 114 -4.29 19.95 41.27
CA ASN A 114 -5.57 19.67 40.59
C ASN A 114 -5.86 20.53 39.34
N THR A 115 -5.77 21.86 39.46
CA THR A 115 -6.18 22.79 38.40
C THR A 115 -5.07 23.02 37.37
N PRO A 116 -3.81 23.29 37.76
CA PRO A 116 -2.71 23.39 36.80
C PRO A 116 -2.47 22.11 36.01
N SER A 117 -2.52 20.93 36.65
CA SER A 117 -2.35 19.65 35.96
C SER A 117 -3.48 19.39 34.98
N TYR A 118 -4.73 19.67 35.35
CA TYR A 118 -5.87 19.57 34.42
C TYR A 118 -5.69 20.46 33.18
N VAL A 119 -5.36 21.74 33.35
CA VAL A 119 -5.11 22.67 32.23
C VAL A 119 -3.96 22.19 31.35
N ASN A 120 -2.86 21.72 31.95
CA ASN A 120 -1.72 21.19 31.22
C ASN A 120 -2.07 19.90 30.45
N GLY A 121 -2.93 19.05 31.00
CA GLY A 121 -3.46 17.87 30.33
C GLY A 121 -4.30 18.23 29.10
N ALA A 122 -5.18 19.23 29.23
CA ALA A 122 -5.97 19.74 28.11
C ALA A 122 -5.08 20.38 27.03
N ALA A 123 -4.08 21.18 27.43
CA ALA A 123 -3.10 21.77 26.51
C ALA A 123 -2.28 20.69 25.76
N CYS A 124 -1.90 19.61 26.45
CA CYS A 124 -1.25 18.45 25.84
C CYS A 124 -2.12 17.83 24.73
N ARG A 125 -3.43 17.65 24.97
CA ARG A 125 -4.35 17.08 23.97
C ARG A 125 -4.41 17.93 22.71
N VAL A 126 -4.53 19.26 22.87
CA VAL A 126 -4.52 20.23 21.76
C VAL A 126 -3.20 20.15 20.99
N LEU A 127 -2.06 20.16 21.68
CA LEU A 127 -0.74 20.08 21.05
C LEU A 127 -0.58 18.82 20.18
N LEU A 128 -0.89 17.65 20.75
CA LEU A 128 -0.76 16.39 20.02
C LEU A 128 -1.76 16.30 18.86
N ALA A 129 -2.97 16.82 19.01
CA ALA A 129 -3.95 16.87 17.92
C ALA A 129 -3.45 17.72 16.73
N ARG A 130 -2.84 18.89 16.98
CA ARG A 130 -2.27 19.72 15.90
C ARG A 130 -1.06 19.05 15.22
N GLN A 131 -0.22 18.36 15.99
CA GLN A 131 0.87 17.55 15.42
C GLN A 131 0.33 16.42 14.53
N ARG A 132 -0.75 15.75 14.94
CA ARG A 132 -1.40 14.71 14.13
C ARG A 132 -1.93 15.26 12.81
N LEU A 133 -2.65 16.37 12.82
CA LEU A 133 -3.11 17.02 11.59
C LEU A 133 -1.96 17.37 10.63
N THR A 134 -0.81 17.78 11.17
CA THR A 134 0.39 18.05 10.36
C THR A 134 0.95 16.79 9.73
N ALA A 135 1.00 15.69 10.49
CA ALA A 135 1.42 14.39 9.98
C ALA A 135 0.46 13.86 8.91
N LEU A 136 -0.86 14.01 9.09
CA LEU A 136 -1.86 13.60 8.10
C LEU A 136 -1.74 14.41 6.81
N ARG A 137 -1.51 15.73 6.92
CA ARG A 137 -1.24 16.57 5.74
C ARG A 137 0.00 16.09 4.98
N PHE A 138 1.08 15.73 5.69
CA PHE A 138 2.26 15.14 5.05
C PHE A 138 1.89 13.88 4.27
N VAL A 139 1.14 12.96 4.87
CA VAL A 139 0.65 11.75 4.18
C VAL A 139 -0.16 12.13 2.95
N SER A 140 -1.14 13.04 3.06
CA SER A 140 -1.98 13.46 1.91
C SER A 140 -1.16 14.05 0.75
N THR A 141 -0.03 14.69 1.06
CA THR A 141 0.79 15.39 0.05
C THR A 141 1.77 14.46 -0.65
N TYR A 142 2.30 13.47 0.08
CA TYR A 142 3.46 12.68 -0.37
C TYR A 142 3.19 11.18 -0.49
N ALA A 143 2.05 10.69 0.01
CA ALA A 143 1.64 9.32 -0.27
C ALA A 143 1.27 9.19 -1.75
N ASN A 144 1.79 8.14 -2.38
CA ASN A 144 1.38 7.73 -3.71
C ASN A 144 0.85 6.29 -3.59
N PRO A 145 -0.45 6.11 -3.32
CA PRO A 145 -1.02 4.78 -3.17
C PRO A 145 -0.83 4.00 -4.47
N LEU A 146 -0.27 2.78 -4.37
CA LEU A 146 -0.17 1.87 -5.50
C LEU A 146 -1.57 1.31 -5.76
N CYS A 147 -2.21 1.82 -6.80
CA CYS A 147 -3.54 1.42 -7.24
C CYS A 147 -3.44 0.71 -8.58
N PRO A 148 -2.85 -0.49 -8.64
CA PRO A 148 -2.72 -1.17 -9.92
C PRO A 148 -4.10 -1.58 -10.42
N ASP A 149 -4.49 -1.07 -11.59
CA ASP A 149 -5.68 -1.52 -12.30
C ASP A 149 -5.26 -2.53 -13.36
N TYR A 150 -5.67 -3.78 -13.16
CA TYR A 150 -5.41 -4.86 -14.09
C TYR A 150 -6.65 -5.13 -14.90
N ARG A 151 -6.47 -5.32 -16.21
CA ARG A 151 -7.50 -5.77 -17.12
C ARG A 151 -7.14 -7.12 -17.72
N LEU A 152 -8.17 -7.91 -18.01
CA LEU A 152 -8.02 -9.11 -18.83
C LEU A 152 -7.85 -8.69 -20.30
N ASP A 153 -6.80 -9.15 -20.95
CA ASP A 153 -6.61 -9.02 -22.39
C ASP A 153 -7.29 -10.21 -23.08
N ASP A 154 -8.55 -10.01 -23.47
CA ASP A 154 -9.34 -11.04 -24.16
C ASP A 154 -8.73 -11.43 -25.52
N ALA A 155 -8.05 -10.51 -26.21
CA ALA A 155 -7.46 -10.80 -27.52
C ALA A 155 -6.23 -11.72 -27.39
N ALA A 156 -5.46 -11.54 -26.32
CA ALA A 156 -4.34 -12.40 -25.99
C ALA A 156 -4.73 -13.64 -25.15
N SER A 157 -5.99 -13.80 -24.76
CA SER A 157 -6.47 -14.95 -23.97
C SER A 157 -7.10 -16.05 -24.84
N ARG A 158 -7.05 -17.31 -24.37
CA ARG A 158 -7.71 -18.46 -25.00
C ARG A 158 -8.43 -19.29 -23.94
N ARG A 159 -9.76 -19.40 -24.09
CA ARG A 159 -10.62 -20.25 -23.26
C ARG A 159 -10.68 -21.68 -23.82
N GLY A 160 -10.90 -22.65 -22.95
CA GLY A 160 -10.86 -24.08 -23.26
C GLY A 160 -9.44 -24.55 -23.59
N VAL A 161 -9.32 -25.57 -24.45
CA VAL A 161 -8.04 -26.11 -24.90
C VAL A 161 -7.39 -25.17 -25.92
N PRO A 162 -6.25 -24.50 -25.60
CA PRO A 162 -5.57 -23.65 -26.57
C PRO A 162 -5.01 -24.47 -27.75
N ALA A 163 -5.03 -23.88 -28.95
CA ALA A 163 -4.52 -24.55 -30.14
C ALA A 163 -3.00 -24.81 -30.02
N PRO A 164 -2.52 -26.06 -30.18
CA PRO A 164 -1.11 -26.37 -30.05
C PRO A 164 -0.25 -25.60 -31.07
N GLY A 165 0.81 -24.94 -30.59
CA GLY A 165 1.77 -24.23 -31.43
C GLY A 165 1.30 -22.88 -31.98
N GLU A 166 0.08 -22.43 -31.67
CA GLU A 166 -0.35 -21.06 -31.94
C GLU A 166 0.47 -20.09 -31.08
N THR A 167 1.17 -19.14 -31.72
CA THR A 167 1.80 -18.03 -31.02
C THR A 167 0.83 -16.86 -30.94
N VAL A 168 0.49 -16.48 -29.71
CA VAL A 168 -0.42 -15.39 -29.39
C VAL A 168 0.38 -14.18 -28.94
N ALA A 169 0.28 -13.08 -29.69
CA ALA A 169 0.89 -11.81 -29.31
C ALA A 169 0.11 -11.16 -28.16
N ILE A 170 0.81 -10.40 -27.33
CA ILE A 170 0.22 -9.59 -26.26
C ILE A 170 0.42 -8.12 -26.66
N ASP A 171 -0.67 -7.38 -26.80
CA ASP A 171 -0.62 -6.00 -27.28
C ASP A 171 0.14 -5.10 -26.30
N ASP A 172 0.85 -4.11 -26.84
CA ASP A 172 1.68 -3.17 -26.07
C ASP A 172 2.71 -3.83 -25.12
N SER A 173 3.09 -5.07 -25.45
CA SER A 173 4.09 -5.85 -24.74
C SER A 173 5.16 -6.40 -25.69
N ARG A 174 6.35 -6.65 -25.13
CA ARG A 174 7.42 -7.39 -25.82
C ARG A 174 7.21 -8.90 -25.78
N PHE A 175 6.27 -9.37 -24.97
CA PHE A 175 6.02 -10.79 -24.78
C PHE A 175 4.94 -11.31 -25.72
N SER A 176 5.08 -12.56 -26.10
CA SER A 176 4.02 -13.40 -26.69
C SER A 176 4.03 -14.74 -25.98
N TRP A 177 2.96 -15.52 -26.09
CA TRP A 177 2.91 -16.84 -25.49
C TRP A 177 2.44 -17.89 -26.50
N ARG A 178 2.76 -19.15 -26.24
CA ARG A 178 2.20 -20.30 -26.96
C ARG A 178 2.07 -21.50 -26.04
N LEU A 179 1.15 -22.39 -26.39
CA LEU A 179 1.07 -23.71 -25.76
C LEU A 179 1.80 -24.74 -26.64
N ALA A 180 2.89 -25.28 -26.11
CA ALA A 180 3.59 -26.43 -26.68
C ALA A 180 3.11 -27.74 -26.00
N GLY A 181 3.46 -28.89 -26.58
CA GLY A 181 3.05 -30.19 -26.05
C GLY A 181 1.63 -30.59 -26.44
N THR A 182 0.98 -31.35 -25.55
CA THR A 182 -0.40 -31.85 -25.76
C THR A 182 -1.33 -31.31 -24.67
N ALA A 183 -2.65 -31.45 -24.84
CA ALA A 183 -3.59 -31.07 -23.79
C ALA A 183 -3.35 -31.81 -22.45
N ALA A 184 -2.86 -33.06 -22.51
CA ALA A 184 -2.56 -33.90 -21.34
C ALA A 184 -1.19 -33.61 -20.70
N GLU A 185 -0.24 -33.15 -21.51
CA GLU A 185 1.11 -32.74 -21.06
C GLU A 185 1.43 -31.36 -21.66
N PRO A 186 0.76 -30.30 -21.17
CA PRO A 186 0.92 -28.96 -21.73
C PRO A 186 2.21 -28.30 -21.23
N VAL A 187 2.86 -27.57 -22.12
CA VAL A 187 4.03 -26.74 -21.81
C VAL A 187 3.71 -25.31 -22.21
N LEU A 188 3.60 -24.40 -21.22
CA LEU A 188 3.47 -22.98 -21.47
C LEU A 188 4.83 -22.42 -21.89
N GLU A 189 4.85 -21.66 -22.98
CA GLU A 189 6.02 -20.92 -23.41
C GLU A 189 5.73 -19.43 -23.51
N ALA A 190 6.64 -18.60 -22.99
CA ALA A 190 6.62 -17.15 -23.14
C ALA A 190 7.85 -16.72 -23.94
N LEU A 191 7.63 -16.00 -25.04
CA LEU A 191 8.67 -15.52 -25.95
C LEU A 191 8.89 -14.03 -25.71
N ASP A 192 10.12 -13.65 -25.34
CA ASP A 192 10.55 -12.27 -25.15
C ASP A 192 11.23 -11.79 -26.43
N SER A 193 10.53 -10.94 -27.21
CA SER A 193 11.02 -10.43 -28.49
C SER A 193 12.21 -9.47 -28.36
N GLU A 194 12.34 -8.78 -27.23
CA GLU A 194 13.43 -7.84 -26.97
C GLU A 194 14.73 -8.59 -26.63
N ARG A 195 14.61 -9.66 -25.84
CA ARG A 195 15.76 -10.49 -25.45
C ARG A 195 16.06 -11.62 -26.44
N GLY A 196 15.11 -11.95 -27.32
CA GLY A 196 15.21 -13.11 -28.21
C GLY A 196 15.22 -14.44 -27.46
N THR A 197 14.60 -14.50 -26.29
CA THR A 197 14.59 -15.68 -25.41
C THR A 197 13.22 -16.32 -25.32
N THR A 198 13.19 -17.64 -25.17
CA THR A 198 11.97 -18.41 -24.87
C THR A 198 12.09 -18.99 -23.47
N LEU A 199 11.08 -18.69 -22.64
CA LEU A 199 10.87 -19.30 -21.34
C LEU A 199 9.86 -20.44 -21.52
N SER A 200 10.08 -21.58 -20.87
CA SER A 200 9.21 -22.76 -21.01
C SER A 200 8.94 -23.37 -19.64
N ARG A 201 7.69 -23.76 -19.40
CA ARG A 201 7.25 -24.40 -18.15
C ARG A 201 6.20 -25.48 -18.42
N PRO A 202 6.47 -26.75 -18.05
CA PRO A 202 5.42 -27.76 -17.99
C PRO A 202 4.35 -27.32 -16.99
N LEU A 203 3.09 -27.42 -17.40
CA LEU A 203 1.96 -27.20 -16.51
C LEU A 203 1.59 -28.53 -15.87
N ASP A 204 1.52 -28.57 -14.54
CA ASP A 204 1.18 -29.76 -13.76
C ASP A 204 -0.35 -29.98 -13.74
N CYS A 205 -0.98 -29.97 -14.92
CA CYS A 205 -2.41 -30.07 -15.13
C CYS A 205 -2.73 -30.46 -16.59
N THR A 206 -4.01 -30.67 -16.90
CA THR A 206 -4.53 -31.05 -18.22
C THR A 206 -5.63 -30.09 -18.63
N PHE A 207 -5.67 -29.69 -19.90
CA PHE A 207 -6.81 -28.93 -20.45
C PHE A 207 -7.90 -29.90 -20.90
N CYS A 208 -9.14 -29.65 -20.50
CA CYS A 208 -10.30 -30.40 -20.98
C CYS A 208 -11.22 -29.57 -21.90
N ASP A 209 -12.10 -30.27 -22.63
CA ASP A 209 -13.07 -29.69 -23.54
C ASP A 209 -14.44 -30.33 -23.30
N GLY A 210 -15.52 -29.59 -23.59
CA GLY A 210 -16.91 -30.00 -23.34
C GLY A 210 -17.66 -29.15 -22.31
N GLU A 211 -18.88 -29.57 -21.98
CA GLU A 211 -19.78 -28.86 -21.03
C GLU A 211 -19.72 -29.42 -19.61
N ASP A 212 -19.07 -30.57 -19.42
CA ASP A 212 -18.93 -31.23 -18.13
C ASP A 212 -17.73 -30.67 -17.35
N ASP A 213 -17.73 -30.89 -16.02
CA ASP A 213 -16.60 -30.61 -15.12
C ASP A 213 -15.92 -29.26 -15.45
N ASN A 214 -16.69 -28.18 -15.57
CA ASN A 214 -16.23 -26.80 -15.77
C ASN A 214 -15.11 -26.56 -16.82
N CYS A 215 -14.99 -27.41 -17.85
CA CYS A 215 -14.00 -27.27 -18.92
C CYS A 215 -14.05 -25.92 -19.66
N SER A 216 -15.21 -25.25 -19.65
CA SER A 216 -15.34 -23.89 -20.21
C SER A 216 -14.52 -22.82 -19.49
N ALA A 217 -14.11 -23.08 -18.24
CA ALA A 217 -13.29 -22.19 -17.43
C ALA A 217 -11.78 -22.45 -17.58
N ASP A 218 -11.39 -23.57 -18.21
CA ASP A 218 -10.00 -23.85 -18.57
C ASP A 218 -9.50 -22.80 -19.59
N GLY A 219 -8.19 -22.61 -19.65
CA GLY A 219 -7.57 -21.72 -20.62
C GLY A 219 -6.24 -21.13 -20.19
N ILE A 220 -5.65 -20.35 -21.10
CA ILE A 220 -4.54 -19.45 -20.82
C ILE A 220 -5.06 -18.03 -20.95
N PHE A 221 -4.87 -17.25 -19.91
CA PHE A 221 -5.38 -15.89 -19.79
C PHE A 221 -4.23 -14.92 -19.60
N VAL A 222 -4.40 -13.72 -20.13
CA VAL A 222 -3.42 -12.64 -20.05
C VAL A 222 -4.03 -11.48 -19.30
N MET A 223 -3.33 -11.00 -18.29
CA MET A 223 -3.71 -9.81 -17.54
C MET A 223 -2.63 -8.74 -17.70
N GLN A 224 -3.04 -7.49 -17.87
CA GLN A 224 -2.13 -6.35 -18.05
C GLN A 224 -2.49 -5.23 -17.10
N GLU A 225 -1.48 -4.53 -16.59
CA GLU A 225 -1.66 -3.28 -15.84
C GLU A 225 -1.94 -2.14 -16.83
N GLU A 226 -3.01 -1.36 -16.60
CA GLU A 226 -3.46 -0.35 -17.56
C GLU A 226 -2.41 0.73 -17.85
N GLU A 227 -1.65 1.14 -16.83
CA GLU A 227 -0.57 2.13 -16.96
C GLU A 227 0.81 1.53 -17.28
N ALA A 228 0.94 0.20 -17.25
CA ALA A 228 2.21 -0.52 -17.41
C ALA A 228 2.05 -1.81 -18.25
N SER A 229 1.66 -1.65 -19.51
CA SER A 229 1.42 -2.76 -20.47
C SER A 229 2.65 -3.62 -20.78
N ASP A 230 3.86 -3.12 -20.48
CA ASP A 230 5.13 -3.79 -20.75
C ASP A 230 5.46 -4.93 -19.76
N ARG A 231 4.54 -5.24 -18.84
CA ARG A 231 4.62 -6.34 -17.86
C ARG A 231 3.30 -7.13 -17.85
N PRO A 232 3.05 -7.96 -18.88
CA PRO A 232 1.89 -8.83 -18.85
C PRO A 232 2.12 -9.97 -17.86
N LEU A 233 1.02 -10.44 -17.29
CA LEU A 233 0.98 -11.64 -16.48
C LEU A 233 0.18 -12.69 -17.21
N LEU A 234 0.62 -13.93 -17.11
CA LEU A 234 -0.05 -15.07 -17.72
C LEU A 234 -0.61 -15.93 -16.61
N PHE A 235 -1.85 -16.40 -16.72
CA PHE A 235 -2.33 -17.46 -15.84
C PHE A 235 -2.99 -18.58 -16.61
N ALA A 236 -2.70 -19.81 -16.19
CA ALA A 236 -3.29 -21.01 -16.72
C ALA A 236 -4.37 -21.51 -15.76
N VAL A 237 -5.54 -21.84 -16.28
CA VAL A 237 -6.60 -22.56 -15.58
C VAL A 237 -6.81 -23.90 -16.27
N CYS A 238 -6.70 -24.99 -15.51
CA CYS A 238 -6.69 -26.34 -16.06
C CYS A 238 -6.96 -27.38 -14.97
N HIS A 239 -7.27 -28.60 -15.36
CA HIS A 239 -7.59 -29.69 -14.45
C HIS A 239 -6.33 -30.34 -13.84
N ALA A 240 -6.23 -30.34 -12.51
CA ALA A 240 -5.20 -31.08 -11.76
C ALA A 240 -5.59 -32.54 -11.45
N GLY A 241 -6.83 -32.92 -11.78
CA GLY A 241 -7.46 -34.20 -11.48
C GLY A 241 -8.85 -34.27 -12.12
N ALA A 242 -9.60 -35.35 -11.92
CA ALA A 242 -10.87 -35.58 -12.62
C ALA A 242 -11.94 -34.49 -12.39
N HIS A 243 -11.95 -33.88 -11.20
CA HIS A 243 -12.91 -32.82 -10.85
C HIS A 243 -12.23 -31.58 -10.29
N SER A 244 -10.90 -31.57 -10.16
CA SER A 244 -10.18 -30.49 -9.49
C SER A 244 -9.56 -29.55 -10.51
N GLN A 245 -9.78 -28.25 -10.35
CA GLN A 245 -9.13 -27.22 -11.16
C GLN A 245 -7.97 -26.57 -10.41
N ARG A 246 -6.96 -26.16 -11.18
CA ARG A 246 -5.82 -25.38 -10.73
C ARG A 246 -5.71 -24.12 -11.55
N LEU A 247 -5.45 -23.01 -10.86
CA LEU A 247 -4.98 -21.77 -11.45
C LEU A 247 -3.51 -21.58 -11.06
N THR A 248 -2.66 -21.37 -12.04
CA THR A 248 -1.26 -20.98 -11.83
C THR A 248 -0.98 -19.67 -12.56
N LEU A 249 -0.54 -18.65 -11.82
CA LEU A 249 -0.15 -17.33 -12.32
C LEU A 249 1.37 -17.24 -12.50
N PHE A 250 1.80 -16.55 -13.53
CA PHE A 250 3.20 -16.36 -13.93
C PHE A 250 3.48 -14.87 -14.24
N ASP A 251 4.72 -14.44 -13.98
CA ASP A 251 5.25 -13.12 -14.37
C ASP A 251 6.50 -13.28 -15.25
N PRO A 252 6.32 -13.39 -16.58
CA PRO A 252 7.41 -13.60 -17.52
C PRO A 252 8.56 -12.58 -17.42
N LYS A 253 8.29 -11.37 -16.90
CA LYS A 253 9.27 -10.29 -16.81
C LYS A 253 10.11 -10.38 -15.54
N LEU A 254 9.47 -10.61 -14.38
CA LEU A 254 10.16 -10.58 -13.09
C LEU A 254 10.64 -11.96 -12.61
N SER A 255 9.79 -12.98 -12.71
CA SER A 255 10.07 -14.34 -12.23
C SER A 255 10.14 -15.38 -13.36
N GLY A 256 9.98 -14.95 -14.61
CA GLY A 256 9.85 -15.86 -15.73
C GLY A 256 8.56 -16.67 -15.64
N LEU A 257 8.67 -17.99 -15.83
CA LEU A 257 7.52 -18.91 -15.69
C LEU A 257 7.59 -19.73 -14.39
N ASP A 258 8.26 -19.23 -13.37
CA ASP A 258 8.09 -19.74 -12.01
C ASP A 258 6.74 -19.25 -11.45
N PRO A 259 5.90 -20.14 -10.87
CA PRO A 259 4.61 -19.76 -10.31
C PRO A 259 4.70 -18.65 -9.26
N VAL A 260 3.94 -17.56 -9.45
CA VAL A 260 3.82 -16.47 -8.48
C VAL A 260 2.59 -16.59 -7.58
N LEU A 261 1.57 -17.30 -8.07
CA LEU A 261 0.39 -17.72 -7.31
C LEU A 261 -0.05 -19.08 -7.87
N GLU A 262 -0.36 -20.01 -6.98
CA GLU A 262 -0.96 -21.29 -7.35
C GLU A 262 -2.10 -21.61 -6.39
N VAL A 263 -3.28 -21.89 -6.93
CA VAL A 263 -4.49 -22.23 -6.18
C VAL A 263 -5.15 -23.43 -6.81
N THR A 264 -5.51 -24.43 -6.01
CA THR A 264 -6.23 -25.62 -6.48
C THR A 264 -7.58 -25.69 -5.76
N GLY A 265 -8.68 -25.74 -6.52
CA GLY A 265 -10.01 -26.04 -6.03
C GLY A 265 -10.29 -27.54 -6.14
N ALA A 266 -11.03 -28.09 -5.18
CA ALA A 266 -11.35 -29.52 -5.20
C ALA A 266 -12.36 -29.88 -6.31
N TYR A 267 -13.21 -28.93 -6.68
CA TYR A 267 -14.29 -29.06 -7.66
C TYR A 267 -14.22 -27.99 -8.75
N TYR A 268 -13.93 -26.73 -8.38
CA TYR A 268 -13.85 -25.63 -9.34
C TYR A 268 -13.09 -24.43 -8.77
N LEU A 269 -12.75 -23.49 -9.65
CA LEU A 269 -12.21 -22.18 -9.28
C LEU A 269 -13.07 -21.06 -9.86
N GLU A 270 -13.41 -20.09 -9.03
CA GLU A 270 -13.85 -18.78 -9.49
C GLU A 270 -12.65 -17.83 -9.49
N TRP A 271 -12.56 -16.95 -10.48
CA TRP A 271 -11.52 -15.94 -10.53
C TRP A 271 -12.03 -14.64 -11.18
N GLU A 272 -11.44 -13.52 -10.76
CA GLU A 272 -11.73 -12.19 -11.29
C GLU A 272 -10.44 -11.36 -11.42
N VAL A 273 -10.41 -10.50 -12.43
CA VAL A 273 -9.33 -9.55 -12.69
C VAL A 273 -9.89 -8.13 -12.46
N ALA A 274 -9.32 -7.41 -11.49
CA ALA A 274 -9.63 -6.02 -11.19
C ALA A 274 -8.37 -5.33 -10.63
N ASN A 275 -8.25 -5.13 -9.32
CA ASN A 275 -7.02 -4.59 -8.70
C ASN A 275 -5.84 -5.59 -8.65
N GLY A 276 -5.90 -6.64 -9.46
CA GLY A 276 -5.09 -7.84 -9.41
C GLY A 276 -5.93 -9.06 -9.80
N LEU A 277 -5.42 -10.26 -9.50
CA LEU A 277 -6.14 -11.52 -9.68
C LEU A 277 -6.66 -12.01 -8.32
N ARG A 278 -7.97 -12.15 -8.18
CA ARG A 278 -8.58 -12.84 -7.04
C ARG A 278 -9.06 -14.22 -7.49
N VAL A 279 -8.78 -15.25 -6.69
CA VAL A 279 -9.13 -16.64 -6.96
C VAL A 279 -9.84 -17.22 -5.74
N THR A 280 -11.03 -17.79 -5.93
CA THR A 280 -11.88 -18.37 -4.90
C THR A 280 -12.08 -19.85 -5.18
N PRO A 281 -11.40 -20.76 -4.46
CA PRO A 281 -11.57 -22.19 -4.63
C PRO A 281 -12.92 -22.65 -4.09
N ASP A 282 -13.65 -23.42 -4.90
CA ASP A 282 -14.94 -24.03 -4.55
C ASP A 282 -15.98 -23.03 -4.03
N GLY A 283 -15.91 -21.77 -4.47
CA GLY A 283 -16.80 -20.69 -4.03
C GLY A 283 -16.65 -20.30 -2.56
N ASP A 284 -15.59 -20.76 -1.87
CA ASP A 284 -15.36 -20.48 -0.45
C ASP A 284 -14.54 -19.17 -0.26
N PRO A 285 -15.18 -18.05 0.12
CA PRO A 285 -14.51 -16.77 0.25
C PRO A 285 -13.45 -16.76 1.35
N GLN A 286 -13.52 -17.68 2.33
CA GLN A 286 -12.51 -17.79 3.38
C GLN A 286 -11.19 -18.42 2.90
N LYS A 287 -11.24 -19.11 1.76
CA LYS A 287 -10.06 -19.69 1.10
C LYS A 287 -9.60 -18.86 -0.09
N ALA A 288 -10.20 -17.70 -0.32
CA ALA A 288 -9.82 -16.83 -1.41
C ALA A 288 -8.34 -16.42 -1.28
N ARG A 289 -7.69 -16.29 -2.43
CA ARG A 289 -6.32 -15.82 -2.55
C ARG A 289 -6.29 -14.69 -3.57
N SER A 290 -5.44 -13.71 -3.35
CA SER A 290 -5.23 -12.64 -4.32
C SER A 290 -3.76 -12.48 -4.65
N TRP A 291 -3.52 -12.07 -5.89
CA TRP A 291 -2.25 -11.55 -6.33
C TRP A 291 -2.43 -10.10 -6.81
N PRO A 292 -1.60 -9.16 -6.39
CA PRO A 292 -0.55 -9.33 -5.36
C PRO A 292 -1.13 -9.66 -3.97
N SER A 293 -0.38 -10.40 -3.14
CA SER A 293 -0.88 -10.88 -1.85
C SER A 293 -1.22 -9.76 -0.85
N TYR A 294 -0.61 -8.59 -1.02
CA TYR A 294 -0.91 -7.44 -0.16
C TYR A 294 -2.33 -6.88 -0.37
N LEU A 295 -3.04 -7.26 -1.44
CA LEU A 295 -4.42 -6.83 -1.67
C LEU A 295 -5.42 -7.38 -0.65
N THR A 296 -5.17 -8.57 -0.07
CA THR A 296 -6.15 -9.26 0.80
C THR A 296 -5.91 -9.10 2.30
N GLY A 297 -4.84 -8.39 2.71
CA GLY A 297 -4.59 -8.14 4.13
C GLY A 297 -4.46 -9.40 4.99
N GLU A 298 -4.00 -10.52 4.40
CA GLU A 298 -3.40 -11.66 5.10
C GLU A 298 -1.99 -11.31 5.61
#